data_AF-A0A9Q7TST3-F1
#
_entry.id   AF-A0A9Q7TST3-F1
#
_cell.length_a   1.000
_cell.length_b   1.000
_cell.length_c   1.000
_cell.angle_alpha   90.00
_cell.angle_beta   90.00
_cell.angle_gamma   90.00
#
_symmetry.space_group_name_H-M   'P 1'
#
loop_
_entity.id
_entity.type
_entity.pdbx_description
1 polymer ?
#
loop_
_entity_poly.entity_id
_entity_poly.type
_entity_poly.pdbx_seq_one_letter_code
_entity_poly.pdbx_strand_id
1 'polypeptide(L)'
;MSSKSGLQSRSNAAAPKGLHADTLDKYDDLSDPIPTEEQESLLRELKASNDKSNYFYRASLLFMNILVFIAYLIPIPSYIAGTHPENHLTLFHHGVHVIGTEDHLTYLPAFPIYLLFAGIQSYFLYLASFELLSLMGHDSFIAKLSGRNPAFYRSHPFGTAPGYLIGTLSELRYSTGNNIKLNERADQPPEAINSDSKAFADILSNPRLLYLWFVFIGSCPLPLLVFGAGNFSNAGWFSLTPAVVGVILATETWIRRSENQLLGLDVLKYDHKSA
;
A
#
# COMPACT_ATOMS: atom_id res chain seq x y z
N MET A 1 -31.92 55.18 -9.58
CA MET A 1 -30.53 55.11 -9.08
C MET A 1 -30.29 53.70 -8.58
N SER A 2 -29.24 53.08 -9.11
CA SER A 2 -28.86 51.67 -8.99
C SER A 2 -28.04 51.44 -7.72
N SER A 3 -28.27 50.35 -7.00
CA SER A 3 -27.23 49.68 -6.23
C SER A 3 -27.43 48.17 -6.37
N LYS A 4 -26.62 47.57 -7.25
CA LYS A 4 -26.52 46.12 -7.44
C LYS A 4 -25.54 45.60 -6.39
N SER A 5 -25.99 44.72 -5.51
CA SER A 5 -25.10 43.93 -4.64
C SER A 5 -24.31 42.96 -5.51
N GLY A 6 -22.99 43.12 -5.52
CA GLY A 6 -22.07 42.24 -6.24
C GLY A 6 -22.04 40.85 -5.64
N LEU A 7 -22.84 39.93 -6.19
CA LEU A 7 -22.52 38.51 -6.16
C LEU A 7 -21.30 38.31 -7.05
N GLN A 8 -20.13 38.23 -6.44
CA GLN A 8 -18.92 37.76 -7.09
C GLN A 8 -19.13 36.29 -7.45
N SER A 9 -19.57 36.07 -8.69
CA SER A 9 -19.32 34.85 -9.44
C SER A 9 -17.82 34.57 -9.34
N ARG A 10 -17.45 33.57 -8.55
CA ARG A 10 -16.14 32.93 -8.64
C ARG A 10 -16.15 32.07 -9.90
N SER A 11 -15.92 32.72 -11.03
CA SER A 11 -15.27 32.07 -12.16
C SER A 11 -13.81 31.78 -11.79
N ASN A 12 -13.31 30.67 -12.36
CA ASN A 12 -11.93 30.16 -12.34
C ASN A 12 -11.61 29.14 -11.24
N ALA A 13 -11.63 27.87 -11.62
CA ALA A 13 -10.46 27.15 -12.12
C ALA A 13 -10.88 25.69 -12.31
N ALA A 14 -10.39 25.05 -13.37
CA ALA A 14 -10.63 23.63 -13.63
C ALA A 14 -10.13 22.77 -12.45
N ALA A 15 -11.01 22.52 -11.48
CA ALA A 15 -10.81 21.49 -10.49
C ALA A 15 -10.75 20.16 -11.25
N PRO A 16 -9.85 19.23 -10.90
CA PRO A 16 -9.81 17.92 -11.54
C PRO A 16 -11.20 17.30 -11.40
N LYS A 17 -11.86 17.01 -12.53
CA LYS A 17 -13.15 16.31 -12.55
C LYS A 17 -12.99 15.03 -11.73
N GLY A 18 -13.50 15.04 -10.50
CA GLY A 18 -13.62 13.84 -9.70
C GLY A 18 -14.50 12.84 -10.45
N LEU A 19 -14.31 11.55 -10.17
CA LEU A 19 -15.04 10.44 -10.82
C LEU A 19 -16.58 10.56 -10.75
N HIS A 20 -17.09 11.49 -9.95
CA HIS A 20 -18.51 11.77 -9.70
C HIS A 20 -18.91 13.22 -9.98
N ALA A 21 -18.10 13.99 -10.73
CA ALA A 21 -18.39 15.38 -11.07
C ALA A 21 -19.72 15.53 -11.85
N ASP A 22 -20.00 14.62 -12.78
CA ASP A 22 -21.21 14.66 -13.60
C ASP A 22 -22.50 14.36 -12.79
N THR A 23 -22.37 13.69 -11.63
CA THR A 23 -23.47 13.50 -10.67
C THR A 23 -23.66 14.69 -9.74
N LEU A 24 -22.61 15.45 -9.42
CA LEU A 24 -22.72 16.70 -8.64
C LEU A 24 -23.26 17.86 -9.50
N ASP A 25 -22.84 17.97 -10.77
CA ASP A 25 -23.34 18.98 -11.72
C ASP A 25 -24.87 18.93 -11.87
N LYS A 26 -25.45 17.73 -11.69
CA LYS A 26 -26.90 17.52 -11.83
C LYS A 26 -27.73 18.15 -10.72
N TYR A 27 -27.10 18.52 -9.60
CA TYR A 27 -27.75 19.12 -8.44
C TYR A 27 -27.22 20.52 -8.11
N ASP A 28 -26.26 21.05 -8.88
CA ASP A 28 -25.68 22.38 -8.68
C ASP A 28 -26.68 23.52 -9.01
N ASP A 29 -27.72 23.21 -9.80
CA ASP A 29 -28.78 24.15 -10.21
C ASP A 29 -30.04 24.15 -9.30
N LEU A 30 -30.07 23.35 -8.24
CA LEU A 30 -31.23 23.28 -7.34
C LEU A 30 -31.16 24.39 -6.27
N SER A 31 -32.10 25.34 -6.35
CA SER A 31 -32.28 26.42 -5.37
C SER A 31 -32.70 25.95 -3.97
N ASP A 32 -33.12 24.69 -3.85
CA ASP A 32 -33.56 24.07 -2.60
C ASP A 32 -32.57 22.96 -2.21
N PRO A 33 -32.20 22.85 -0.92
CA PRO A 33 -31.33 21.77 -0.44
C PRO A 33 -31.98 20.41 -0.70
N ILE A 34 -31.20 19.48 -1.27
CA ILE A 34 -31.64 18.10 -1.53
C ILE A 34 -32.23 17.51 -0.23
N PRO A 35 -33.40 16.84 -0.28
CA PRO A 35 -34.00 16.20 0.88
C PRO A 35 -32.99 15.25 1.55
N THR A 36 -32.90 15.29 2.88
CA THR A 36 -31.91 14.52 3.64
C THR A 36 -31.98 13.00 3.39
N GLU A 37 -33.16 12.48 3.04
CA GLU A 37 -33.36 11.06 2.71
C GLU A 37 -32.75 10.69 1.35
N GLU A 38 -32.85 11.56 0.35
CA GLU A 38 -32.24 11.35 -0.97
C GLU A 38 -30.71 11.44 -0.89
N GLN A 39 -30.17 12.41 -0.14
CA GLN A 39 -28.72 12.49 0.12
C GLN A 39 -28.18 11.24 0.84
N GLU A 40 -28.92 10.70 1.80
CA GLU A 40 -28.51 9.47 2.51
C GLU A 40 -28.55 8.24 1.60
N SER A 41 -29.53 8.14 0.71
CA SER A 41 -29.59 7.06 -0.27
C SER A 41 -28.41 7.11 -1.25
N LEU A 42 -28.09 8.31 -1.76
CA LEU A 42 -26.95 8.53 -2.66
C LEU A 42 -25.61 8.25 -1.98
N LEU A 43 -25.42 8.69 -0.73
CA LEU A 43 -24.19 8.44 0.02
C LEU A 43 -24.02 6.95 0.34
N ARG A 44 -25.11 6.24 0.64
CA ARG A 44 -25.08 4.77 0.81
C ARG A 44 -24.75 4.04 -0.48
N GLU A 45 -25.31 4.47 -1.60
CA GLU A 45 -25.02 3.89 -2.92
C GLU A 45 -23.55 4.13 -3.33
N LEU A 46 -23.06 5.37 -3.15
CA LEU A 46 -21.67 5.73 -3.37
C LEU A 46 -20.72 4.88 -2.50
N LYS A 47 -21.05 4.72 -1.22
CA LYS A 47 -20.26 3.89 -0.31
C LYS A 47 -20.26 2.42 -0.73
N ALA A 48 -21.42 1.85 -1.06
CA ALA A 48 -21.51 0.46 -1.51
C ALA A 48 -20.75 0.22 -2.83
N SER A 49 -20.80 1.17 -3.76
CA SER A 49 -20.05 1.11 -5.02
C SER A 49 -18.54 1.21 -4.79
N ASN A 50 -18.11 2.11 -3.90
CA ASN A 50 -16.71 2.26 -3.50
C ASN A 50 -16.20 0.98 -2.81
N ASP A 51 -16.95 0.43 -1.85
CA ASP A 51 -16.59 -0.79 -1.13
C ASP A 51 -16.43 -1.99 -2.08
N LYS A 52 -17.33 -2.12 -3.08
CA LYS A 52 -17.23 -3.16 -4.11
C LYS A 52 -15.99 -2.99 -4.98
N SER A 53 -15.68 -1.76 -5.39
CA SER A 53 -14.51 -1.44 -6.20
C SER A 53 -13.22 -1.71 -5.41
N ASN A 54 -13.15 -1.26 -4.16
CA ASN A 54 -12.03 -1.48 -3.25
C ASN A 54 -11.78 -2.98 -3.03
N TYR A 55 -12.84 -3.78 -2.85
CA TYR A 55 -12.72 -5.22 -2.76
C TYR A 55 -12.11 -5.83 -4.03
N PHE A 56 -12.57 -5.41 -5.22
CA PHE A 56 -12.05 -5.91 -6.49
C PHE A 56 -10.57 -5.54 -6.71
N TYR A 57 -10.18 -4.31 -6.38
CA TYR A 57 -8.78 -3.88 -6.42
C TYR A 57 -7.91 -4.72 -5.49
N ARG A 58 -8.33 -4.89 -4.23
CA ARG A 58 -7.61 -5.71 -3.23
C ARG A 58 -7.52 -7.18 -3.66
N ALA A 59 -8.57 -7.75 -4.24
CA ALA A 59 -8.57 -9.12 -4.76
C ALA A 59 -7.61 -9.30 -5.96
N SER A 60 -7.58 -8.32 -6.88
CA SER A 60 -6.67 -8.34 -8.03
C SER A 60 -5.22 -8.25 -7.60
N LEU A 61 -4.92 -7.42 -6.59
CA LEU A 61 -3.59 -7.31 -6.00
C LEU A 61 -3.17 -8.59 -5.27
N LEU A 62 -4.09 -9.22 -4.54
CA LEU A 62 -3.85 -10.52 -3.92
C LEU A 62 -3.50 -11.58 -4.99
N PHE A 63 -4.22 -11.58 -6.11
CA PHE A 63 -3.94 -12.46 -7.23
C PHE A 63 -2.55 -12.21 -7.84
N MET A 64 -2.16 -10.96 -8.07
CA MET A 64 -0.80 -10.61 -8.51
C MET A 64 0.26 -11.13 -7.52
N ASN A 65 0.01 -10.97 -6.22
CA ASN A 65 0.92 -11.42 -5.17
C ASN A 65 1.10 -12.96 -5.20
N ILE A 66 -0.01 -13.71 -5.38
CA ILE A 66 0.02 -15.17 -5.56
C ILE A 66 0.79 -15.57 -6.83
N LEU A 67 0.63 -14.84 -7.94
CA LEU A 67 1.38 -15.12 -9.16
C LEU A 67 2.88 -14.95 -8.97
N VAL A 68 3.33 -13.91 -8.25
CA VAL A 68 4.76 -13.73 -7.93
C VAL A 68 5.25 -14.85 -7.01
N PHE A 69 4.44 -15.25 -6.03
CA PHE A 69 4.76 -16.38 -5.17
C PHE A 69 4.97 -17.68 -5.97
N ILE A 70 4.06 -17.98 -6.90
CA ILE A 70 4.17 -19.12 -7.81
C ILE A 70 5.42 -18.98 -8.68
N ALA A 71 5.69 -17.79 -9.22
CA ALA A 71 6.86 -17.53 -10.06
C ALA A 71 8.17 -17.90 -9.34
N TYR A 72 8.30 -17.58 -8.05
CA TYR A 72 9.48 -17.97 -7.27
C TYR A 72 9.60 -19.47 -6.98
N LEU A 73 8.51 -20.23 -7.09
CA LEU A 73 8.55 -21.70 -6.98
C LEU A 73 8.94 -22.39 -8.30
N ILE A 74 8.68 -21.76 -9.46
CA ILE A 74 8.94 -22.33 -10.79
C ILE A 74 10.39 -22.84 -10.99
N PRO A 75 11.45 -22.14 -10.57
CA PRO A 75 12.81 -22.61 -10.82
C PRO A 75 13.28 -23.67 -9.82
N ILE A 76 12.57 -23.92 -8.71
CA ILE A 76 13.00 -24.88 -7.69
C ILE A 76 13.21 -26.30 -8.28
N PRO A 77 12.30 -26.86 -9.10
CA PRO A 77 12.52 -28.16 -9.71
C PRO A 77 13.75 -28.24 -10.62
N SER A 78 14.06 -27.19 -11.39
CA SER A 78 15.24 -27.19 -12.28
C SER A 78 16.55 -27.06 -11.50
N TYR A 79 16.54 -26.36 -10.36
CA TYR A 79 17.67 -26.39 -9.43
C TYR A 79 17.88 -27.77 -8.80
N ILE A 80 16.81 -28.46 -8.41
CA ILE A 80 16.90 -29.83 -7.85
C ILE A 80 17.38 -30.82 -8.93
N ALA A 81 16.90 -30.66 -10.17
CA ALA A 81 17.22 -31.54 -11.29
C ALA A 81 18.63 -31.34 -11.88
N GLY A 82 19.41 -30.37 -11.42
CA GLY A 82 20.73 -30.12 -12.00
C GLY A 82 20.71 -29.32 -13.30
N THR A 83 19.54 -28.96 -13.83
CA THR A 83 19.36 -28.39 -15.18
C THR A 83 19.27 -26.87 -15.21
N HIS A 84 19.19 -26.21 -14.05
CA HIS A 84 19.19 -24.75 -13.99
C HIS A 84 20.56 -24.20 -14.46
N PRO A 85 20.59 -23.18 -15.34
CA PRO A 85 21.84 -22.61 -15.85
C PRO A 85 22.75 -22.06 -14.75
N GLU A 86 22.16 -21.62 -13.63
CA GLU A 86 22.87 -21.10 -12.46
C GLU A 86 23.09 -22.15 -11.36
N ASN A 87 23.05 -23.45 -11.67
CA ASN A 87 23.24 -24.49 -10.67
C ASN A 87 24.73 -24.76 -10.39
N HIS A 88 25.19 -24.47 -9.17
CA HIS A 88 26.60 -24.57 -8.79
C HIS A 88 27.11 -26.00 -8.58
N LEU A 89 26.28 -27.02 -8.82
CA LEU A 89 26.71 -28.42 -8.87
C LEU A 89 27.84 -28.64 -9.90
N THR A 90 27.92 -27.79 -10.93
CA THR A 90 28.99 -27.83 -11.93
C THR A 90 30.24 -27.04 -11.54
N LEU A 91 30.19 -26.07 -10.61
CA LEU A 91 31.37 -25.26 -10.23
C LEU A 91 32.33 -26.03 -9.30
N PHE A 92 31.80 -26.93 -8.46
CA PHE A 92 32.62 -27.76 -7.55
C PHE A 92 33.12 -29.06 -8.19
N HIS A 93 32.62 -29.42 -9.38
CA HIS A 93 33.05 -30.61 -10.13
C HIS A 93 33.66 -30.30 -11.51
N HIS A 94 33.74 -29.04 -11.93
CA HIS A 94 34.55 -28.67 -13.09
C HIS A 94 36.03 -28.81 -12.73
N GLY A 95 36.74 -29.67 -13.49
CA GLY A 95 38.17 -29.86 -13.34
C GLY A 95 38.92 -28.52 -13.42
N VAL A 96 39.97 -28.42 -12.62
CA VAL A 96 40.83 -27.25 -12.31
C VAL A 96 41.58 -26.68 -13.54
N HIS A 97 41.11 -26.94 -14.77
CA HIS A 97 41.77 -26.57 -16.02
C HIS A 97 40.96 -25.60 -16.91
N VAL A 98 39.78 -25.14 -16.50
CA VAL A 98 39.05 -24.10 -17.24
C VAL A 98 39.47 -22.72 -16.72
N ILE A 99 40.21 -21.99 -17.54
CA ILE A 99 40.50 -20.57 -17.36
C ILE A 99 39.14 -19.85 -17.29
N GLY A 100 38.80 -19.30 -16.13
CA GLY A 100 37.52 -18.62 -15.93
C GLY A 100 37.36 -17.46 -16.91
N THR A 101 36.36 -17.54 -17.77
CA THR A 101 35.89 -16.40 -18.57
C THR A 101 35.06 -15.46 -17.69
N GLU A 102 34.84 -14.22 -18.13
CA GLU A 102 34.04 -13.19 -17.44
C GLU A 102 32.62 -13.70 -17.08
N ASP A 103 32.10 -14.65 -17.87
CA ASP A 103 30.86 -15.36 -17.61
C ASP A 103 30.88 -16.16 -16.29
N HIS A 104 32.01 -16.75 -15.89
CA HIS A 104 32.11 -17.54 -14.65
C HIS A 104 32.16 -16.67 -13.38
N LEU A 105 32.49 -15.38 -13.52
CA LEU A 105 32.48 -14.38 -12.44
C LEU A 105 31.10 -13.74 -12.25
N THR A 106 30.16 -13.93 -13.18
CA THR A 106 28.82 -13.32 -13.18
C THR A 106 27.69 -14.27 -12.75
N TYR A 107 27.98 -15.55 -12.51
CA TYR A 107 26.98 -16.51 -12.03
C TYR A 107 26.99 -16.65 -10.50
N LEU A 108 25.94 -16.15 -9.84
CA LEU A 108 25.30 -16.77 -8.65
C LEU A 108 23.90 -16.12 -8.47
N PRO A 109 22.87 -16.86 -8.01
CA PRO A 109 22.94 -17.62 -6.78
C PRO A 109 22.82 -19.15 -6.92
N ALA A 110 23.72 -19.86 -6.23
CA ALA A 110 23.56 -21.27 -5.91
C ALA A 110 22.20 -21.55 -5.29
N PHE A 111 21.66 -22.75 -5.52
CA PHE A 111 20.34 -23.15 -5.03
C PHE A 111 20.08 -22.76 -3.56
N PRO A 112 21.04 -22.91 -2.59
CA PRO A 112 20.83 -22.43 -1.22
C PRO A 112 20.66 -20.91 -1.09
N ILE A 113 21.39 -20.14 -1.89
CA ILE A 113 21.28 -18.68 -1.92
C ILE A 113 19.97 -18.26 -2.57
N TYR A 114 19.56 -18.92 -3.66
CA TYR A 114 18.24 -18.71 -4.26
C TYR A 114 17.13 -18.96 -3.24
N LEU A 115 17.18 -20.09 -2.51
CA LEU A 115 16.20 -20.42 -1.47
C LEU A 115 16.15 -19.38 -0.35
N LEU A 116 17.30 -18.83 0.06
CA LEU A 116 17.35 -17.79 1.09
C LEU A 116 16.66 -16.50 0.62
N PHE A 117 17.02 -15.99 -0.55
CA PHE A 117 16.40 -14.76 -1.09
C PHE A 117 14.93 -14.98 -1.44
N ALA A 118 14.59 -16.09 -2.10
CA ALA A 118 13.21 -16.44 -2.40
C ALA A 118 12.40 -16.60 -1.12
N GLY A 119 12.96 -17.19 -0.05
CA GLY A 119 12.29 -17.34 1.24
C GLY A 119 12.00 -16.00 1.92
N ILE A 120 12.98 -15.10 1.98
CA ILE A 120 12.80 -13.77 2.57
C ILE A 120 11.79 -12.94 1.75
N GLN A 121 11.90 -12.95 0.42
CA GLN A 121 10.96 -12.24 -0.45
C GLN A 121 9.54 -12.81 -0.34
N SER A 122 9.41 -14.14 -0.34
CA SER A 122 8.14 -14.84 -0.12
C SER A 122 7.53 -14.51 1.24
N TYR A 123 8.37 -14.28 2.26
CA TYR A 123 7.89 -13.82 3.57
C TYR A 123 7.30 -12.41 3.50
N PHE A 124 7.91 -11.46 2.78
CA PHE A 124 7.31 -10.14 2.56
C PHE A 124 6.00 -10.21 1.76
N LEU A 125 5.94 -11.04 0.72
CA LEU A 125 4.72 -11.31 -0.06
C LEU A 125 3.61 -11.90 0.83
N TYR A 126 3.96 -12.83 1.72
CA TYR A 126 3.06 -13.40 2.73
C TYR A 126 2.52 -12.32 3.67
N LEU A 127 3.38 -11.47 4.23
CA LEU A 127 2.99 -10.38 5.13
C LEU A 127 2.02 -9.39 4.44
N ALA A 128 2.30 -9.02 3.18
CA ALA A 128 1.43 -8.15 2.39
C ALA A 128 0.09 -8.83 2.06
N SER A 129 0.10 -10.12 1.71
CA SER A 129 -1.11 -10.89 1.41
C SER A 129 -2.00 -11.05 2.64
N PHE A 130 -1.41 -11.29 3.80
CA PHE A 130 -2.13 -11.37 5.07
C PHE A 130 -2.82 -10.05 5.42
N GLU A 131 -2.13 -8.93 5.20
CA GLU A 131 -2.72 -7.62 5.43
C GLU A 131 -3.86 -7.33 4.46
N LEU A 132 -3.70 -7.65 3.16
CA LEU A 132 -4.76 -7.51 2.17
C LEU A 132 -6.00 -8.34 2.52
N LEU A 133 -5.82 -9.60 2.92
CA LEU A 133 -6.93 -10.45 3.34
C LEU A 133 -7.67 -9.87 4.55
N SER A 134 -6.94 -9.27 5.50
CA SER A 134 -7.55 -8.62 6.66
C SER A 134 -8.30 -7.34 6.27
N LEU A 135 -7.76 -6.56 5.32
CA LEU A 135 -8.43 -5.38 4.77
C LEU A 135 -9.70 -5.73 3.97
N MET A 136 -9.78 -6.95 3.43
CA MET A 136 -10.98 -7.49 2.77
C MET A 136 -11.99 -8.11 3.76
N GLY A 137 -11.67 -8.18 5.05
CA GLY A 137 -12.54 -8.77 6.07
C GLY A 137 -12.49 -10.30 6.16
N HIS A 138 -11.49 -10.95 5.55
CA HIS A 138 -11.31 -12.41 5.57
C HIS A 138 -10.58 -12.91 6.84
N ASP A 139 -10.83 -12.30 7.99
CA ASP A 139 -10.15 -12.63 9.26
C ASP A 139 -10.34 -14.10 9.69
N SER A 140 -11.49 -14.69 9.38
CA SER A 140 -11.77 -16.12 9.66
C SER A 140 -10.90 -17.06 8.83
N PHE A 141 -10.57 -16.69 7.60
CA PHE A 141 -9.65 -17.44 6.75
C PHE A 141 -8.21 -17.29 7.23
N ILE A 142 -7.82 -16.06 7.59
CA ILE A 142 -6.51 -15.76 8.19
C ILE A 142 -6.28 -16.59 9.45
N ALA A 143 -7.28 -16.68 10.33
CA ALA A 143 -7.19 -17.46 11.56
C ALA A 143 -6.95 -18.95 11.32
N LYS A 144 -7.59 -19.52 10.28
CA LYS A 144 -7.35 -20.90 9.87
C LYS A 144 -5.94 -21.10 9.32
N LEU A 145 -5.45 -20.15 8.54
CA LEU A 145 -4.14 -20.24 7.90
C LEU A 145 -2.98 -20.04 8.89
N SER A 146 -3.13 -19.15 9.87
CA SER A 146 -2.11 -18.88 10.87
C SER A 146 -2.21 -19.72 12.15
N GLY A 147 -3.34 -20.39 12.36
CA GLY A 147 -3.67 -21.06 13.61
C GLY A 147 -3.83 -20.09 14.80
N ARG A 148 -3.92 -18.78 14.55
CA ARG A 148 -4.06 -17.75 15.60
C ARG A 148 -5.47 -17.17 15.62
N ASN A 149 -5.95 -16.85 16.81
CA ASN A 149 -7.24 -16.17 16.98
C ASN A 149 -7.19 -14.78 16.34
N PRO A 150 -8.23 -14.34 15.58
CA PRO A 150 -8.34 -12.98 15.05
C PRO A 150 -8.09 -11.87 16.07
N ALA A 151 -8.40 -12.12 17.35
CA ALA A 151 -8.15 -11.19 18.44
C ALA A 151 -6.66 -10.82 18.59
N PHE A 152 -5.74 -11.69 18.21
CA PHE A 152 -4.29 -11.43 18.26
C PHE A 152 -3.87 -10.30 17.30
N TYR A 153 -4.54 -10.17 16.16
CA TYR A 153 -4.25 -9.13 15.16
C TYR A 153 -5.01 -7.83 15.44
N ARG A 154 -6.08 -7.90 16.25
CA ARG A 154 -6.86 -6.73 16.67
C ARG A 154 -6.35 -6.09 17.95
N SER A 155 -5.38 -6.69 18.63
CA SER A 155 -4.83 -6.17 19.88
C SER A 155 -3.95 -4.93 19.70
N HIS A 156 -3.55 -4.62 18.46
CA HIS A 156 -2.73 -3.46 18.12
C HIS A 156 -3.25 -2.78 16.84
N PRO A 157 -2.99 -1.48 16.66
CA PRO A 157 -3.55 -0.72 15.54
C PRO A 157 -2.90 -1.04 14.18
N PHE A 158 -1.76 -1.75 14.17
CA PHE A 158 -0.96 -2.08 12.97
C PHE A 158 -1.48 -3.29 12.18
N GLY A 159 -2.76 -3.66 12.31
CA GLY A 159 -3.37 -4.73 11.51
C GLY A 159 -2.73 -6.10 11.78
N THR A 160 -2.27 -6.78 10.72
CA THR A 160 -1.67 -8.12 10.82
C THR A 160 -0.17 -8.13 11.12
N ALA A 161 0.42 -6.96 11.47
CA ALA A 161 1.84 -6.84 11.76
C ALA A 161 2.33 -7.88 12.79
N PRO A 162 3.46 -8.56 12.54
CA PRO A 162 4.08 -9.43 13.52
C PRO A 162 4.44 -8.71 14.83
N GLY A 163 4.32 -9.42 15.95
CA GLY A 163 4.56 -8.87 17.29
C GLY A 163 5.91 -8.16 17.47
N TYR A 164 6.96 -8.66 16.81
CA TYR A 164 8.30 -8.06 16.87
C TYR A 164 8.42 -6.71 16.15
N LEU A 165 7.49 -6.37 15.25
CA LEU A 165 7.45 -5.06 14.56
C LEU A 165 6.63 -4.01 15.32
N ILE A 166 5.76 -4.41 16.25
CA ILE A 166 4.83 -3.47 16.89
C ILE A 166 5.58 -2.35 17.61
N GLY A 167 6.69 -2.66 18.29
CA GLY A 167 7.50 -1.67 19.00
C GLY A 167 8.07 -0.61 18.05
N THR A 168 8.73 -1.03 16.98
CA THR A 168 9.33 -0.12 16.00
C THR A 168 8.30 0.68 15.22
N LEU A 169 7.17 0.06 14.84
CA LEU A 169 6.07 0.76 14.16
C LEU A 169 5.40 1.79 15.08
N SER A 170 5.29 1.49 16.38
CA SER A 170 4.77 2.42 17.39
C SER A 170 5.69 3.64 17.55
N GLU A 171 6.99 3.41 17.73
CA GLU A 171 7.99 4.48 17.82
C GLU A 171 8.00 5.35 16.57
N LEU A 172 7.98 4.73 15.38
CA LEU A 172 7.94 5.45 14.11
C LEU A 172 6.69 6.32 14.03
N ARG A 173 5.51 5.77 14.35
CA ARG A 173 4.24 6.51 14.36
C ARG A 173 4.26 7.70 15.33
N TYR A 174 4.84 7.54 16.52
CA TYR A 174 4.97 8.65 17.48
C TYR A 174 5.96 9.71 17.01
N SER A 175 7.06 9.31 16.37
CA SER A 175 8.06 10.24 15.84
C SER A 175 7.57 11.01 14.60
N THR A 176 6.76 10.38 13.74
CA THR A 176 6.23 10.99 12.51
C THR A 176 4.85 11.59 12.67
N GLY A 177 4.14 11.24 13.75
CA GLY A 177 2.88 11.88 14.11
C GLY A 177 3.14 13.37 14.30
N ASN A 178 2.27 14.19 13.74
CA ASN A 178 2.37 15.65 13.87
C ASN A 178 2.42 15.94 15.38
N ASN A 179 3.61 16.29 15.88
CA ASN A 179 3.79 16.69 17.27
C ASN A 179 3.07 18.01 17.40
N ILE A 180 1.78 17.96 17.72
CA ILE A 180 1.03 19.11 18.20
C ILE A 180 1.83 19.56 19.42
N LYS A 181 2.65 20.59 19.25
CA LYS A 181 3.38 21.19 20.35
C LYS A 181 2.30 21.73 21.28
N LEU A 182 2.01 20.99 22.36
CA LEU A 182 1.03 21.34 23.39
C LEU A 182 1.30 22.71 24.05
N ASN A 183 2.43 23.35 23.74
CA ASN A 183 2.87 24.65 24.23
C ASN A 183 2.80 25.78 23.18
N GLU A 184 2.32 25.54 21.95
CA GLU A 184 2.07 26.64 21.00
C GLU A 184 0.75 27.34 21.33
N ARG A 185 0.77 28.68 21.36
CA ARG A 185 -0.42 29.50 21.63
C ARG A 185 -1.47 29.22 20.55
N ALA A 186 -2.74 29.06 20.97
CA ALA A 186 -3.88 28.87 20.08
C ALA A 186 -4.10 30.00 19.04
N ASP A 187 -3.41 31.14 19.20
CA ASP A 187 -3.45 32.29 18.30
C ASP A 187 -2.43 32.22 17.16
N GLN A 188 -1.51 31.24 17.15
CA GLN A 188 -0.64 31.05 16.00
C GLN A 188 -1.43 30.34 14.89
N PRO A 189 -1.51 30.94 13.68
CA PRO A 189 -2.04 30.19 12.54
C PRO A 189 -1.20 28.92 12.44
N PRO A 190 -1.82 27.73 12.30
CA PRO A 190 -1.07 26.50 12.12
C PRO A 190 -0.05 26.76 11.02
N GLU A 191 1.23 26.51 11.30
CA GLU A 191 2.30 26.66 10.32
C GLU A 191 1.77 26.11 8.99
N ALA A 192 1.99 26.83 7.89
CA ALA A 192 1.50 26.43 6.59
C ALA A 192 2.15 25.10 6.19
N ILE A 193 1.59 24.00 6.70
CA ILE A 193 1.91 22.65 6.30
C ILE A 193 1.41 22.61 4.87
N ASN A 194 2.34 22.74 3.92
CA ASN A 194 2.09 22.54 2.50
C ASN A 194 1.18 21.32 2.35
N SER A 195 0.16 21.40 1.49
CA SER A 195 -0.82 20.32 1.30
C SER A 195 -0.18 18.95 1.14
N ASP A 196 1.01 18.91 0.55
CA ASP A 196 1.80 17.71 0.29
C ASP A 196 2.43 17.11 1.57
N SER A 197 2.88 17.94 2.51
CA SER A 197 3.41 17.46 3.79
C SER A 197 2.29 17.00 4.73
N LYS A 198 1.09 17.60 4.63
CA LYS A 198 -0.10 17.11 5.34
C LYS A 198 -0.53 15.74 4.81
N ALA A 199 -0.55 15.57 3.48
CA ALA A 199 -0.86 14.29 2.86
C ALA A 199 0.15 13.19 3.22
N PHE A 200 1.44 13.52 3.30
CA PHE A 200 2.49 12.57 3.71
C PHE A 200 2.39 12.21 5.21
N ALA A 201 2.11 13.20 6.06
CA ALA A 201 1.87 12.99 7.48
C ALA A 201 0.61 12.16 7.75
N ASP A 202 -0.48 12.37 7.01
CA ASP A 202 -1.71 11.58 7.11
C ASP A 202 -1.54 10.13 6.63
N ILE A 203 -0.68 9.93 5.62
CA ILE A 203 -0.29 8.61 5.12
C ILE A 203 0.52 7.84 6.18
N LEU A 204 1.49 8.49 6.82
CA LEU A 204 2.32 7.89 7.86
C LEU A 204 1.61 7.80 9.22
N SER A 205 0.60 8.63 9.48
CA SER A 205 -0.15 8.57 10.75
C SER A 205 -1.07 7.36 10.83
N ASN A 206 -1.43 6.76 9.68
CA ASN A 206 -2.27 5.60 9.62
C ASN A 206 -1.48 4.30 9.88
N PRO A 207 -1.75 3.60 11.00
CA PRO A 207 -0.92 2.49 11.48
C PRO A 207 -0.85 1.31 10.50
N ARG A 208 -1.97 0.96 9.83
CA ARG A 208 -1.97 -0.15 8.86
C ARG A 208 -1.19 0.18 7.59
N LEU A 209 -1.20 1.45 7.18
CA LEU A 209 -0.45 1.90 6.00
C LEU A 209 1.06 2.02 6.30
N LEU A 210 1.40 2.46 7.50
CA LEU A 210 2.77 2.48 8.02
C LEU A 210 3.36 1.06 8.04
N TYR A 211 2.57 0.05 8.41
CA TYR A 211 2.99 -1.36 8.30
C TYR A 211 3.28 -1.76 6.85
N LEU A 212 2.40 -1.44 5.89
CA LEU A 212 2.67 -1.72 4.46
C LEU A 212 3.91 -0.98 3.93
N TRP A 213 4.15 0.26 4.37
CA TRP A 213 5.39 0.99 4.09
C TRP A 213 6.63 0.26 4.61
N PHE A 214 6.56 -0.28 5.83
CA PHE A 214 7.67 -1.07 6.38
C PHE A 214 7.95 -2.32 5.54
N VAL A 215 6.90 -3.05 5.13
CA VAL A 215 7.02 -4.21 4.24
C VAL A 215 7.65 -3.81 2.90
N PHE A 216 7.22 -2.69 2.31
CA PHE A 216 7.80 -2.16 1.07
C PHE A 216 9.28 -1.83 1.22
N ILE A 217 9.63 -0.97 2.18
CA ILE A 217 11.01 -0.53 2.43
C ILE A 217 11.92 -1.72 2.75
N GLY A 218 11.43 -2.69 3.53
CA GLY A 218 12.16 -3.91 3.85
C GLY A 218 12.45 -4.80 2.62
N SER A 219 11.57 -4.77 1.62
CA SER A 219 11.74 -5.55 0.38
C SER A 219 12.66 -4.91 -0.66
N CYS A 220 12.80 -3.57 -0.65
CA CYS A 220 13.59 -2.80 -1.62
C CYS A 220 15.11 -3.09 -1.65
N PRO A 221 15.82 -3.29 -0.52
CA PRO A 221 17.26 -3.54 -0.57
C PRO A 221 17.60 -4.96 -1.07
N LEU A 222 16.67 -5.91 -0.99
CA LEU A 222 16.95 -7.32 -1.28
C LEU A 222 17.38 -7.58 -2.75
N PRO A 223 16.72 -7.02 -3.78
CA PRO A 223 17.22 -7.12 -5.16
C PRO A 223 18.61 -6.52 -5.33
N LEU A 224 18.93 -5.43 -4.61
CA LEU A 224 20.22 -4.76 -4.69
C LEU A 224 21.35 -5.56 -4.02
N LEU A 225 21.04 -6.38 -3.01
CA LEU A 225 22.01 -7.29 -2.42
C LEU A 225 22.42 -8.41 -3.39
N VAL A 226 21.49 -8.85 -4.25
CA VAL A 226 21.79 -9.78 -5.35
C VAL A 226 22.56 -9.07 -6.47
N PHE A 227 22.23 -7.81 -6.73
CA PHE A 227 22.94 -6.94 -7.68
C PHE A 227 24.39 -6.66 -7.30
N GLY A 228 24.70 -6.48 -6.01
CA GLY A 228 26.05 -6.22 -5.52
C GLY A 228 27.08 -7.29 -5.91
N ALA A 229 26.62 -8.46 -6.36
CA ALA A 229 27.41 -9.55 -6.90
C ALA A 229 27.56 -9.54 -8.44
N GLY A 230 27.07 -8.51 -9.14
CA GLY A 230 27.22 -8.34 -10.60
C GLY A 230 26.14 -8.97 -11.48
N ASN A 231 25.07 -9.55 -10.90
CA ASN A 231 24.01 -10.24 -11.64
C ASN A 231 22.73 -9.41 -11.77
N PHE A 232 22.64 -8.64 -12.87
CA PHE A 232 21.50 -7.76 -13.19
C PHE A 232 20.21 -8.54 -13.45
N SER A 233 20.31 -9.72 -14.08
CA SER A 233 19.16 -10.56 -14.41
C SER A 233 18.43 -11.02 -13.16
N ASN A 234 19.19 -11.49 -12.16
CA ASN A 234 18.63 -11.96 -10.89
C ASN A 234 18.15 -10.82 -9.99
N ALA A 235 18.81 -9.66 -10.02
CA ALA A 235 18.28 -8.46 -9.38
C ALA A 235 16.90 -8.10 -9.96
N GLY A 236 16.74 -8.15 -11.29
CA GLY A 236 15.45 -7.97 -11.95
C GLY A 236 14.41 -9.00 -11.49
N TRP A 237 14.77 -10.28 -11.41
CA TRP A 237 13.89 -11.34 -10.93
C TRP A 237 13.37 -11.10 -9.49
N PHE A 238 14.25 -10.71 -8.57
CA PHE A 238 13.86 -10.42 -7.19
C PHE A 238 13.16 -9.06 -7.03
N SER A 239 13.26 -8.16 -8.00
CA SER A 239 12.56 -6.86 -8.00
C SER A 239 11.03 -6.98 -8.12
N LEU A 240 10.52 -8.14 -8.54
CA LEU A 240 9.08 -8.41 -8.63
C LEU A 240 8.36 -8.21 -7.28
N THR A 241 9.02 -8.54 -6.17
CA THR A 241 8.44 -8.38 -4.82
C THR A 241 8.24 -6.91 -4.45
N PRO A 242 9.28 -6.06 -4.41
CA PRO A 242 9.08 -4.63 -4.13
C PRO A 242 8.16 -3.97 -5.17
N ALA A 243 8.17 -4.40 -6.43
CA ALA A 243 7.24 -3.88 -7.43
C ALA A 243 5.77 -4.15 -7.05
N VAL A 244 5.39 -5.40 -6.76
CA VAL A 244 4.01 -5.73 -6.39
C VAL A 244 3.62 -5.15 -5.05
N VAL A 245 4.50 -5.18 -4.05
CA VAL A 245 4.26 -4.54 -2.75
C VAL A 245 4.10 -3.03 -2.90
N GLY A 246 4.87 -2.39 -3.79
CA GLY A 246 4.74 -0.97 -4.11
C GLY A 246 3.40 -0.63 -4.75
N VAL A 247 2.91 -1.46 -5.67
CA VAL A 247 1.56 -1.30 -6.26
C VAL A 247 0.48 -1.45 -5.17
N ILE A 248 0.61 -2.45 -4.29
CA ILE A 248 -0.30 -2.65 -3.15
C ILE A 248 -0.36 -1.39 -2.28
N LEU A 249 0.80 -0.86 -1.91
CA LEU A 249 0.93 0.34 -1.09
C LEU A 249 0.31 1.57 -1.78
N ALA A 250 0.57 1.77 -3.07
CA ALA A 250 0.02 2.88 -3.84
C ALA A 250 -1.51 2.80 -3.94
N THR A 251 -2.05 1.62 -4.29
CA THR A 251 -3.49 1.42 -4.38
C THR A 251 -4.18 1.60 -3.04
N GLU A 252 -3.65 1.04 -1.95
CA GLU A 252 -4.24 1.21 -0.62
C GLU A 252 -4.15 2.67 -0.14
N THR A 253 -3.10 3.39 -0.53
CA THR A 253 -2.99 4.84 -0.29
C THR A 253 -4.11 5.59 -1.02
N TRP A 254 -4.40 5.25 -2.28
CA TRP A 254 -5.48 5.88 -3.04
C TRP A 254 -6.87 5.52 -2.52
N ILE A 255 -7.11 4.26 -2.15
CA ILE A 255 -8.36 3.81 -1.52
C ILE A 255 -8.62 4.63 -0.25
N ARG A 256 -7.63 4.81 0.61
CA ARG A 256 -7.80 5.57 1.84
C ARG A 256 -8.01 7.05 1.61
N ARG A 257 -7.35 7.62 0.60
CA ARG A 257 -7.62 9.00 0.18
C ARG A 257 -9.06 9.16 -0.28
N SER A 258 -9.62 8.20 -1.03
CA SER A 258 -11.03 8.24 -1.45
C SER A 258 -11.99 8.06 -0.27
N GLU A 259 -11.70 7.13 0.65
CA GLU A 259 -12.50 6.93 1.87
C GLU A 259 -12.51 8.18 2.76
N ASN A 260 -11.36 8.84 2.95
CA ASN A 260 -11.28 10.08 3.72
C ASN A 260 -12.05 11.24 3.05
N GLN A 261 -12.07 11.31 1.72
CA GLN A 261 -12.88 12.30 0.99
C GLN A 261 -14.39 12.04 1.17
N LEU A 262 -14.81 10.77 1.14
CA LEU A 262 -16.20 10.38 1.42
C LEU A 262 -16.61 10.69 2.87
N LEU A 263 -15.71 10.47 3.84
CA LEU A 263 -15.96 10.85 5.24
C LEU A 263 -16.01 12.37 5.42
N GLY A 264 -15.16 13.12 4.72
CA GLY A 264 -15.22 14.59 4.72
C GLY A 264 -16.56 15.12 4.17
N LEU A 265 -17.12 14.46 3.15
CA LEU A 265 -18.45 14.76 2.63
C LEU A 265 -19.56 14.49 3.66
N ASP A 266 -19.44 13.42 4.46
CA ASP A 266 -20.38 13.12 5.55
C ASP A 266 -20.27 14.10 6.73
N VAL A 267 -19.09 14.68 6.98
CA VAL A 267 -18.90 15.73 8.01
C VAL A 267 -19.52 17.06 7.59
N LEU A 268 -19.42 17.44 6.31
CA LEU A 268 -20.05 18.66 5.78
C LEU A 268 -21.58 18.66 5.93
N LYS A 269 -22.21 17.48 6.00
CA LYS A 269 -23.64 17.31 6.34
C LYS A 269 -23.98 17.86 7.74
N TYR A 270 -23.08 17.74 8.71
CA TYR A 270 -23.33 18.15 10.09
C TYR A 270 -23.07 19.64 10.31
N ASP A 271 -22.08 20.23 9.64
CA ASP A 271 -21.81 21.68 9.72
C ASP A 271 -22.97 22.51 9.11
N HIS A 272 -23.59 22.02 8.03
CA HIS A 272 -24.77 22.66 7.44
C HIS A 272 -26.03 22.64 8.32
N LYS A 273 -26.08 21.78 9.36
CA LYS A 273 -27.18 21.75 10.35
C LYS A 273 -26.96 22.70 11.53
N SER A 274 -25.74 23.24 11.69
CA SER A 274 -25.37 24.16 12.78
C SER A 274 -25.18 25.61 12.35
N ALA A 275 -25.46 25.95 11.08
CA ALA A 275 -25.45 27.30 10.55
C ALA A 275 -26.86 27.92 10.50
#